data_AF-A0A350XP58-F1
#
_entry.id   AF-A0A350XP58-F1
#
_cell.length_a   1.000
_cell.length_b   1.000
_cell.length_c   1.000
_cell.angle_alpha   90.00
_cell.angle_beta   90.00
_cell.angle_gamma   90.00
#
_symmetry.space_group_name_H-M   'P 1'
#
loop_
_entity.id
_entity.type
_entity.pdbx_description
1 polymer ?
#
loop_
_entity_poly.entity_id
_entity_poly.type
_entity_poly.pdbx_seq_one_letter_code
_entity_poly.pdbx_strand_id
1 'polypeptide(L)'
;MPPVNELPDLVGEFIDMSRQYLREQTVEPARRLGRLAGFSAIASFLFVLAAGFLGVAGTRWLLRVMPDGNIWSGLGYLLGSIGLLAVTGLVMWRATR
;
A
#
# COMPACT_ATOMS: atom_id res chain seq x y z
N MET A 1 -49.58 -31.39 -22.10
CA MET A 1 -49.63 -30.48 -20.94
C MET A 1 -48.29 -30.64 -20.24
N PRO A 2 -47.44 -29.60 -20.18
CA PRO A 2 -46.16 -29.72 -19.48
C PRO A 2 -46.41 -30.07 -18.00
N PRO A 3 -45.62 -30.97 -17.40
CA PRO A 3 -45.85 -31.48 -16.06
C PRO A 3 -45.74 -30.37 -15.00
N VAL A 4 -46.65 -30.40 -14.03
CA VAL A 4 -46.85 -29.39 -12.97
C VAL A 4 -45.61 -29.19 -12.06
N ASN A 5 -44.58 -30.03 -12.19
CA ASN A 5 -43.33 -29.99 -11.44
C ASN A 5 -42.25 -29.05 -12.03
N GLU A 6 -42.42 -28.52 -13.25
CA GLU A 6 -41.38 -27.70 -13.89
C GLU A 6 -41.26 -26.29 -13.28
N LEU A 7 -42.34 -25.76 -12.71
CA LEU A 7 -42.35 -24.43 -12.08
C LEU A 7 -41.43 -24.34 -10.85
N PRO A 8 -41.51 -25.24 -9.86
CA PRO A 8 -40.58 -25.22 -8.73
C PRO A 8 -39.12 -25.51 -9.14
N ASP A 9 -38.90 -26.36 -10.15
CA ASP A 9 -37.54 -26.64 -10.66
C ASP A 9 -36.93 -25.41 -11.36
N LEU A 10 -37.70 -24.71 -12.20
CA LEU A 10 -37.26 -23.47 -12.86
C LEU A 10 -36.95 -22.35 -11.85
N VAL A 11 -37.73 -22.23 -10.78
CA VAL A 11 -37.45 -21.27 -9.69
C VAL A 11 -36.17 -21.66 -8.94
N GLY A 12 -35.96 -22.96 -8.69
CA GLY A 12 -34.71 -23.46 -8.12
C GLY A 12 -33.50 -23.13 -8.98
N GLU A 13 -33.58 -23.37 -10.28
CA GLU A 13 -32.52 -23.07 -11.26
C GLU A 13 -32.23 -21.56 -11.35
N PHE A 14 -33.27 -20.72 -11.32
CA PHE A 14 -33.11 -19.26 -11.33
C PHE A 14 -32.45 -18.73 -10.05
N ILE A 15 -32.79 -19.29 -8.88
CA ILE A 15 -32.16 -18.95 -7.60
C ILE A 15 -30.69 -19.35 -7.62
N ASP A 16 -30.37 -20.53 -8.15
CA ASP A 16 -28.98 -21.01 -8.22
C ASP A 16 -28.14 -20.17 -9.18
N MET A 17 -28.67 -19.83 -10.37
CA MET A 17 -28.01 -18.91 -11.30
C MET A 17 -27.80 -17.53 -10.67
N SER A 18 -28.79 -16.98 -9.98
CA SER A 18 -28.68 -15.68 -9.31
C SER A 18 -27.61 -15.69 -8.22
N ARG A 19 -27.54 -16.78 -7.44
CA ARG A 19 -26.52 -16.97 -6.41
C ARG A 19 -25.12 -17.09 -7.01
N GLN A 20 -25.00 -17.79 -8.14
CA GLN A 20 -23.74 -17.96 -8.84
C GLN A 20 -23.24 -16.63 -9.44
N TYR A 21 -24.15 -15.84 -10.02
CA TYR A 21 -23.87 -14.48 -10.49
C TYR A 21 -23.38 -13.55 -9.37
N LEU A 22 -24.07 -13.56 -8.23
CA LEU A 22 -23.65 -12.77 -7.07
C LEU A 22 -22.26 -13.20 -6.59
N ARG A 23 -21.97 -14.50 -6.57
CA ARG A 23 -20.66 -15.02 -6.15
C ARG A 23 -19.54 -14.57 -7.08
N GLU A 24 -19.75 -14.63 -8.40
CA GLU A 24 -18.78 -14.14 -9.38
C GLU A 24 -18.60 -12.62 -9.31
N GLN A 25 -19.68 -11.85 -9.16
CA GLN A 25 -19.61 -10.40 -9.12
C GLN A 25 -19.15 -9.81 -7.79
N THR A 26 -19.23 -10.53 -6.67
CA THR A 26 -18.86 -9.97 -5.35
C THR A 26 -17.71 -10.71 -4.68
N VAL A 27 -17.72 -12.04 -4.64
CA VAL A 27 -16.76 -12.81 -3.84
C VAL A 27 -15.39 -12.86 -4.50
N GLU A 28 -15.34 -13.09 -5.82
CA GLU A 28 -14.07 -13.05 -6.56
C GLU A 28 -13.40 -11.68 -6.57
N PRO A 29 -14.09 -10.57 -6.90
CA PRO A 29 -13.48 -9.25 -6.85
C PRO A 29 -13.11 -8.82 -5.43
N ALA A 30 -13.92 -9.12 -4.42
CA ALA A 30 -13.55 -8.86 -3.02
C ALA A 30 -12.28 -9.62 -2.60
N ARG A 31 -12.13 -10.89 -3.03
CA ARG A 31 -10.93 -11.68 -2.75
C ARG A 31 -9.68 -11.13 -3.44
N ARG A 32 -9.83 -10.61 -4.67
CA ARG A 32 -8.73 -9.94 -5.40
C ARG A 32 -8.33 -8.63 -4.73
N LEU A 33 -9.32 -7.80 -4.35
CA LEU A 33 -9.10 -6.56 -3.62
C LEU A 33 -8.44 -6.80 -2.25
N GLY A 34 -8.91 -7.79 -1.50
CA GLY A 34 -8.30 -8.14 -0.21
C GLY A 34 -6.85 -8.60 -0.34
N ARG A 35 -6.52 -9.36 -1.39
CA ARG A 35 -5.14 -9.77 -1.67
C ARG A 35 -4.25 -8.58 -2.05
N LEU A 36 -4.74 -7.69 -2.91
CA LEU A 36 -4.03 -6.46 -3.29
C LEU A 36 -3.82 -5.54 -2.08
N ALA A 37 -4.85 -5.36 -1.24
CA ALA A 37 -4.76 -4.58 -0.02
C ALA A 37 -3.75 -5.16 0.98
N GLY A 38 -3.71 -6.49 1.11
CA GLY A 38 -2.70 -7.18 1.92
C GLY A 38 -1.28 -6.92 1.42
N PHE A 39 -1.04 -7.06 0.12
CA PHE A 39 0.28 -6.79 -0.48
C PHE A 39 0.66 -5.32 -0.38
N SER A 40 -0.27 -4.39 -0.62
CA SER A 40 0.01 -2.95 -0.54
C SER A 40 0.32 -2.51 0.89
N ALA A 41 -0.34 -3.09 1.90
CA ALA A 41 -0.04 -2.81 3.30
C ALA A 41 1.40 -3.24 3.66
N ILE A 42 1.80 -4.46 3.30
CA ILE A 42 3.16 -4.97 3.57
C ILE A 42 4.20 -4.15 2.80
N ALA A 43 3.93 -3.85 1.52
CA ALA A 43 4.82 -3.04 0.71
C ALA A 43 5.01 -1.64 1.31
N SER A 44 3.92 -1.00 1.74
CA SER A 44 3.96 0.33 2.38
C SER A 44 4.78 0.28 3.67
N PHE A 45 4.59 -0.75 4.49
CA PHE A 45 5.36 -0.94 5.71
C PHE A 45 6.87 -1.10 5.44
N LEU A 46 7.23 -1.93 4.45
CA LEU A 46 8.62 -2.12 4.03
C LEU A 46 9.23 -0.82 3.49
N PHE A 47 8.46 -0.02 2.75
CA PHE A 47 8.92 1.28 2.25
C PHE A 47 9.18 2.28 3.37
N VAL A 48 8.34 2.32 4.41
CA VAL A 48 8.57 3.15 5.59
C VAL A 48 9.86 2.75 6.30
N LEU A 49 10.10 1.44 6.48
CA LEU A 49 11.35 0.94 7.05
C LEU A 49 12.57 1.30 6.20
N ALA A 50 12.48 1.09 4.88
CA ALA A 50 13.56 1.43 3.96
C ALA A 50 13.89 2.92 4.00
N ALA A 51 12.88 3.79 3.97
CA ALA A 51 13.07 5.25 4.08
C ALA A 51 13.71 5.64 5.42
N GLY A 52 13.27 5.03 6.53
CA GLY A 52 13.87 5.25 7.85
C GLY A 52 15.34 4.85 7.90
N PHE A 53 15.68 3.65 7.44
CA PHE A 53 17.07 3.18 7.40
C PHE A 53 17.94 4.05 6.48
N LEU A 54 17.41 4.43 5.32
CA LEU A 54 18.11 5.31 4.38
C LEU A 54 18.37 6.68 5.00
N GLY A 55 17.40 7.24 5.73
CA GLY A 55 17.55 8.52 6.42
C GLY A 55 18.63 8.46 7.51
N VAL A 56 18.64 7.40 8.32
CA VAL A 56 19.69 7.19 9.35
C VAL A 56 21.06 7.00 8.70
N ALA A 57 21.16 6.19 7.65
CA ALA A 57 22.41 5.95 6.94
C ALA A 57 22.93 7.24 6.29
N GLY A 58 22.07 8.01 5.62
CA GLY A 58 22.41 9.28 4.99
C GLY A 58 22.90 10.31 6.01
N THR A 59 22.21 10.44 7.15
CA THR A 59 22.61 11.36 8.21
C THR A 59 23.94 10.95 8.84
N ARG A 60 24.15 9.65 9.10
CA ARG A 60 25.43 9.13 9.62
C ARG A 60 26.57 9.35 8.63
N TRP A 61 26.32 9.14 7.34
CA TRP A 61 27.32 9.41 6.31
C TRP A 61 27.66 10.90 6.26
N LEU A 62 26.67 11.78 6.32
CA LEU A 62 26.86 13.23 6.34
C LEU A 62 27.72 13.67 7.54
N LEU A 63 27.42 13.16 8.74
CA LEU A 63 28.16 13.48 9.96
C LEU A 63 29.62 13.00 9.91
N ARG A 64 29.93 11.90 9.21
CA ARG A 64 31.31 11.43 9.05
C ARG A 64 32.17 12.34 8.17
N VAL A 65 31.55 13.08 7.26
CA VAL A 65 32.26 14.01 6.36
C VAL A 65 32.49 15.35 7.04
N MET A 66 31.73 15.65 8.11
CA MET A 66 31.88 16.91 8.83
C MET A 66 33.09 16.90 9.78
N PRO A 67 33.68 18.09 10.06
CA PRO A 67 34.75 18.24 11.03
C PRO A 67 34.31 17.85 12.44
N ASP A 68 35.26 17.38 13.25
CA ASP A 68 35.01 17.06 14.66
C ASP A 68 34.68 18.34 15.45
N GLY A 69 33.55 18.32 16.16
CA GLY A 69 33.11 19.43 17.01
C GLY A 69 31.60 19.48 17.20
N ASN A 70 31.16 19.86 18.39
CA ASN A 70 29.74 19.84 18.77
C ASN A 70 28.85 20.72 17.86
N ILE A 71 29.38 21.85 17.38
CA ILE A 71 28.67 22.78 16.49
C ILE A 71 28.45 22.15 15.11
N TRP A 72 29.45 21.44 14.58
CA TRP A 72 29.38 20.78 13.28
C TRP A 72 28.42 19.59 13.30
N SER A 73 28.40 18.80 14.38
CA SER A 73 27.38 17.75 14.53
C SER A 73 25.95 18.31 14.54
N GLY A 74 25.73 19.44 15.22
CA GLY A 74 24.43 20.12 15.22
C GLY A 74 23.98 20.56 13.82
N LEU A 75 24.89 21.17 13.06
CA LEU A 75 24.64 21.55 11.66
C LEU A 75 24.40 20.34 10.76
N GLY A 76 25.09 19.22 10.98
CA GLY A 76 24.88 17.98 10.25
C GLY A 76 23.48 17.39 10.44
N TYR A 77 22.96 17.41 11.67
CA TYR A 77 21.57 17.00 11.91
C TYR A 77 20.56 17.95 11.26
N LEU A 78 20.84 19.26 11.27
CA LEU A 78 19.97 20.28 10.68
C LEU A 78 19.94 20.17 9.15
N LEU A 79 21.09 19.94 8.51
CA LEU A 79 21.17 19.66 7.07
C LEU A 79 20.54 18.32 6.72
N GLY A 80 20.75 17.29 7.55
CA GLY A 80 20.12 15.98 7.36
C GLY A 80 18.59 16.05 7.41
N SER A 81 18.02 16.82 8.35
CA SER A 81 16.57 17.00 8.46
C SER A 81 15.99 17.79 7.29
N ILE A 82 16.66 18.87 6.85
CA ILE A 82 16.28 19.62 5.64
C ILE A 82 16.31 18.70 4.41
N GLY A 83 17.37 17.90 4.26
CA GLY A 83 17.50 16.94 3.17
C GLY A 83 16.36 15.90 3.15
N LEU A 84 16.00 15.36 4.32
CA LEU A 84 14.87 14.44 4.45
C LEU A 84 13.54 15.08 4.09
N LEU A 85 13.30 16.32 4.53
CA LEU A 85 12.10 17.08 4.16
C LEU A 85 12.04 17.35 2.67
N ALA A 86 13.16 17.72 2.04
CA ALA A 86 13.23 17.96 0.61
C ALA A 86 12.92 16.69 -0.20
N VAL A 87 13.52 15.55 0.16
CA VAL A 87 13.25 14.26 -0.49
C VAL A 87 11.79 13.85 -0.30
N THR A 88 11.26 13.96 0.91
CA THR A 88 9.86 13.63 1.21
C THR A 88 8.90 14.51 0.41
N GLY A 89 9.17 15.82 0.36
CA GLY A 89 8.40 16.78 -0.43
C GLY A 89 8.47 16.50 -1.93
N LEU A 90 9.64 16.12 -2.45
CA LEU A 90 9.82 15.75 -3.86
C LEU A 90 9.02 14.49 -4.21
N VAL A 91 9.07 13.47 -3.36
CA VAL A 91 8.29 12.23 -3.54
C VAL A 91 6.80 12.53 -3.51
N MET A 92 6.34 13.34 -2.55
CA MET A 92 4.92 13.73 -2.44
C MET A 92 4.45 14.53 -3.66
N TRP A 93 5.27 15.47 -4.14
CA TRP A 93 4.99 16.22 -5.36
C TRP A 93 4.87 15.29 -6.56
N ARG A 94 5.78 14.32 -6.69
CA ARG A 94 5.74 13.34 -7.78
C ARG A 94 4.54 12.39 -7.70
N ALA A 95 4.08 12.06 -6.49
CA ALA A 95 2.91 11.23 -6.28
C ALA A 95 1.58 11.96 -6.59
N THR A 96 1.57 13.29 -6.48
CA THR A 96 0.37 14.11 -6.67
C THR A 96 0.22 14.64 -8.11
N ARG A 97 1.26 14.47 -8.95
CA ARG A 97 1.32 14.99 -10.32
C ARG A 97 1.45 13.86 -11.35
#